data_AF-A0A519MEV7-F1
#
_entry.id   AF-A0A519MEV7-F1
#
_cell.length_a   1.000
_cell.length_b   1.000
_cell.length_c   1.000
_cell.angle_alpha   90.00
_cell.angle_beta   90.00
_cell.angle_gamma   90.00
#
_symmetry.space_group_name_H-M   'P 1'
#
loop_
_entity.id
_entity.type
_entity.pdbx_description
1 polymer ?
#
loop_
_entity_poly.entity_id
_entity_poly.type
_entity_poly.pdbx_seq_one_letter_code
_entity_poly.pdbx_strand_id
1 'polypeptide(L)'
;KLQNVEWAQWLSGTYGSKNYDLTIISHVEPFDLGNFAKPDYYWAYNSPKFNELFNQIKNAARPADRSRLLGEAQRLLAQDSVHAFLYSNQWITVANKNLKGLWKDMPVFVNDISSLSWS
;
A
#
# COMPACT_ATOMS: atom_id res chain seq x y z
N LYS A 1 -2.43 -22.59 -10.42
CA LYS A 1 -1.10 -22.71 -11.06
C LYS A 1 -0.29 -21.49 -10.68
N LEU A 2 0.96 -21.64 -10.22
CA LEU A 2 1.82 -20.50 -9.90
C LEU A 2 2.49 -19.98 -11.18
N GLN A 3 2.55 -18.66 -11.35
CA GLN A 3 3.23 -17.99 -12.45
C GLN A 3 4.14 -16.91 -11.86
N ASN A 4 5.44 -17.00 -12.14
CA ASN A 4 6.35 -15.91 -11.85
C ASN A 4 6.38 -14.97 -13.06
N VAL A 5 6.33 -13.66 -12.80
CA VAL A 5 6.27 -12.64 -13.85
C VAL A 5 7.26 -11.53 -13.54
N GLU A 6 7.85 -10.97 -14.58
CA GLU A 6 8.68 -9.77 -14.45
C GLU A 6 7.80 -8.56 -14.13
N TRP A 7 8.37 -7.53 -13.49
CA TRP A 7 7.62 -6.36 -13.03
C TRP A 7 6.82 -5.67 -14.15
N ALA A 8 7.41 -5.49 -15.32
CA ALA A 8 6.72 -4.89 -16.47
C ALA A 8 5.51 -5.71 -16.94
N GLN A 9 5.59 -7.04 -16.84
CA GLN A 9 4.48 -7.94 -17.17
C GLN A 9 3.39 -7.90 -16.11
N TRP A 10 3.77 -7.84 -14.82
CA TRP A 10 2.81 -7.64 -13.73
C TRP A 10 2.03 -6.33 -13.92
N LEU A 11 2.72 -5.24 -14.27
CA LEU A 11 2.10 -3.95 -14.52
C LEU A 11 1.11 -3.98 -15.69
N SER A 12 1.46 -4.58 -16.83
CA SER A 12 0.55 -4.63 -17.98
C SER A 12 -0.61 -5.62 -17.78
N GLY A 13 -0.34 -6.78 -17.19
CA GLY A 13 -1.30 -7.86 -17.01
C GLY A 13 -2.18 -7.69 -15.78
N THR A 14 -1.60 -7.79 -14.59
CA THR A 14 -2.32 -7.72 -13.32
C THR A 14 -2.86 -6.32 -13.05
N TYR A 15 -2.00 -5.29 -13.10
CA TYR A 15 -2.42 -3.94 -12.75
C TYR A 15 -3.27 -3.29 -13.85
N GLY A 16 -2.77 -3.30 -15.09
CA GLY A 16 -3.42 -2.65 -16.23
C GLY A 16 -4.65 -3.41 -16.73
N SER A 17 -4.45 -4.67 -17.13
CA SER A 17 -5.49 -5.49 -17.77
C SER A 17 -6.38 -6.23 -16.77
N LYS A 18 -6.08 -6.17 -15.46
CA LYS A 18 -6.78 -6.91 -14.39
C LYS A 18 -6.90 -8.40 -14.67
N ASN A 19 -5.91 -8.96 -15.38
CA ASN A 19 -5.91 -10.35 -15.82
C ASN A 19 -5.23 -11.25 -14.77
N TYR A 20 -5.97 -11.58 -13.72
CA TYR A 20 -5.50 -12.45 -12.65
C TYR A 20 -6.68 -13.02 -11.84
N ASP A 21 -6.50 -14.22 -11.29
CA ASP A 21 -7.41 -14.74 -10.26
C ASP A 21 -6.93 -14.29 -8.86
N LEU A 22 -5.63 -14.45 -8.61
CA LEU A 22 -4.94 -14.00 -7.40
C LEU A 22 -3.55 -13.46 -7.78
N THR A 23 -3.10 -12.45 -7.05
CA THR A 23 -1.79 -11.84 -7.22
C THR A 23 -1.18 -11.51 -5.86
N ILE A 24 0.15 -11.47 -5.79
CA ILE A 24 0.89 -11.10 -4.58
C ILE A 24 1.70 -9.85 -4.91
N ILE A 25 1.57 -8.83 -4.05
CA ILE A 25 2.22 -7.54 -4.22
C ILE A 25 2.50 -6.93 -2.85
N SER A 26 3.61 -6.21 -2.74
CA SER A 26 3.90 -5.38 -1.58
C SER A 26 3.45 -3.95 -1.89
N HIS A 27 2.40 -3.48 -1.23
CA HIS A 27 2.04 -2.06 -1.21
C HIS A 27 2.90 -1.32 -0.20
N VAL A 28 3.43 -0.17 -0.59
CA VAL A 28 4.50 0.53 0.13
C VAL A 28 4.15 2.00 0.40
N GLU A 29 3.01 2.44 -0.11
CA GLU A 29 2.49 3.79 -0.01
C GLU A 29 1.91 4.04 1.40
N PRO A 30 2.26 5.17 2.06
CA PRO A 30 1.86 5.44 3.46
C PRO A 30 0.35 5.50 3.74
N PHE A 31 -0.49 5.66 2.71
CA PHE A 31 -1.93 5.80 2.87
C PHE A 31 -2.72 5.16 1.73
N ASP A 32 -2.38 3.91 1.41
CA ASP A 32 -2.98 3.18 0.29
C ASP A 32 -4.46 2.83 0.48
N LEU A 33 -5.00 3.08 1.68
CA LEU A 33 -6.41 2.88 2.02
C LEU A 33 -7.38 3.59 1.05
N GLY A 34 -6.95 4.69 0.42
CA GLY A 34 -7.75 5.40 -0.56
C GLY A 34 -8.00 4.65 -1.87
N ASN A 35 -7.19 3.65 -2.21
CA ASN A 35 -7.40 2.83 -3.41
C ASN A 35 -8.63 1.93 -3.30
N PHE A 36 -9.06 1.54 -2.09
CA PHE A 36 -10.28 0.77 -1.87
C PHE A 36 -11.56 1.57 -2.16
N ALA A 37 -11.45 2.90 -2.25
CA ALA A 37 -12.56 3.77 -2.66
C ALA A 37 -12.59 4.02 -4.18
N LYS A 38 -11.74 3.34 -4.96
CA LYS A 38 -11.67 3.44 -6.43
C LYS A 38 -12.19 2.13 -7.04
N PRO A 39 -13.46 2.07 -7.50
CA PRO A 39 -14.04 0.81 -8.00
C PRO A 39 -13.31 0.26 -9.22
N ASP A 40 -12.71 1.14 -10.03
CA ASP A 40 -11.93 0.75 -11.20
C ASP A 40 -10.47 0.39 -10.91
N TYR A 41 -10.05 0.40 -9.64
CA TYR A 41 -8.71 -0.06 -9.30
C TYR A 41 -8.53 -1.55 -9.58
N TYR A 42 -7.30 -2.02 -9.71
CA TYR A 42 -7.06 -3.39 -10.17
C TYR A 42 -7.59 -4.44 -9.20
N TRP A 43 -7.77 -4.12 -7.91
CA TRP A 43 -8.41 -4.97 -6.91
C TRP A 43 -9.87 -5.32 -7.21
N ALA A 44 -10.52 -4.58 -8.14
CA ALA A 44 -11.92 -4.74 -8.51
C ALA A 44 -12.89 -4.71 -7.30
N TYR A 45 -12.49 -4.04 -6.21
CA TYR A 45 -13.30 -3.90 -5.01
C TYR A 45 -14.21 -2.68 -5.14
N ASN A 46 -15.53 -2.92 -5.07
CA ASN A 46 -16.54 -1.87 -5.12
C ASN A 46 -17.52 -2.03 -3.96
N SER A 47 -17.39 -1.15 -2.97
CA SER A 47 -18.22 -1.19 -1.76
C SER A 47 -18.77 0.20 -1.46
N PRO A 48 -20.09 0.44 -1.68
CA PRO A 48 -20.73 1.70 -1.31
C PRO A 48 -20.53 2.05 0.17
N LYS A 49 -20.52 1.02 1.04
CA LYS A 49 -20.28 1.17 2.47
C LYS A 49 -18.86 1.66 2.75
N PHE A 50 -17.85 1.12 2.07
CA PHE A 50 -16.48 1.61 2.20
C PHE A 50 -16.34 3.04 1.67
N ASN A 51 -16.96 3.35 0.54
CA ASN A 51 -16.93 4.69 -0.05
C ASN A 51 -17.49 5.76 0.90
N GLU A 52 -18.63 5.47 1.53
CA GLU A 52 -19.23 6.34 2.54
C GLU A 52 -18.30 6.53 3.74
N LEU A 53 -17.76 5.44 4.27
CA LEU A 53 -16.83 5.50 5.40
C LEU A 53 -15.55 6.28 5.07
N PHE A 54 -15.02 6.12 3.86
CA PHE A 54 -13.85 6.87 3.40
C PHE A 54 -14.16 8.36 3.22
N ASN A 55 -15.36 8.71 2.76
CA ASN A 55 -15.82 10.10 2.74
C ASN A 55 -15.90 10.70 4.15
N GLN A 56 -16.37 9.95 5.14
CA GLN A 56 -16.37 10.40 6.53
C GLN A 56 -14.94 10.59 7.07
N ILE A 57 -14.01 9.67 6.76
CA ILE A 57 -12.58 9.80 7.13
C ILE A 57 -11.97 11.10 6.58
N LYS A 58 -12.30 11.46 5.33
CA LYS A 58 -11.79 12.69 4.69
C LYS A 58 -12.34 13.97 5.31
N ASN A 59 -13.57 13.93 5.82
CA ASN A 59 -14.27 15.10 6.35
C ASN A 59 -14.28 15.17 7.89
N ALA A 60 -13.64 14.21 8.57
CA ALA A 60 -13.56 14.19 10.02
C ALA A 60 -12.71 15.36 10.55
N ALA A 61 -13.35 16.27 11.32
CA ALA A 61 -12.67 17.45 11.86
C ALA A 61 -11.73 17.11 13.04
N ARG A 62 -12.10 16.14 13.88
CA ARG A 62 -11.30 15.77 15.06
C ARG A 62 -10.39 14.60 14.73
N PRO A 63 -9.10 14.66 15.11
CA PRO A 63 -8.17 13.53 14.93
C PRO A 63 -8.68 12.23 15.56
N ALA A 64 -9.32 12.30 16.74
CA ALA A 64 -9.90 11.12 17.40
C ALA A 64 -11.00 10.44 16.58
N ASP A 65 -11.88 11.23 15.95
CA ASP A 65 -12.94 10.69 15.08
C ASP A 65 -12.34 10.06 13.83
N ARG A 66 -11.35 10.73 13.22
CA ARG A 66 -10.64 10.20 12.05
C ARG A 66 -9.99 8.86 12.35
N SER A 67 -9.31 8.73 13.49
CA SER A 67 -8.67 7.48 13.92
C SER A 67 -9.68 6.35 14.16
N ARG A 68 -10.83 6.65 14.79
CA ARG A 68 -11.92 5.67 14.96
C ARG A 68 -12.43 5.17 13.62
N LEU A 69 -12.74 6.08 12.69
CA LEU A 69 -13.26 5.76 11.36
C LEU A 69 -12.23 4.96 10.53
N LEU A 70 -10.94 5.28 10.65
CA LEU A 70 -9.87 4.50 10.02
C LEU A 70 -9.82 3.05 10.54
N GLY A 71 -10.03 2.86 11.84
CA GLY A 71 -10.14 1.52 12.42
C GLY A 71 -11.37 0.76 11.91
N GLU A 72 -12.50 1.44 11.76
CA GLU A 72 -13.71 0.86 11.17
C GLU A 72 -13.52 0.47 9.70
N ALA A 73 -12.81 1.29 8.91
CA ALA A 73 -12.53 1.00 7.52
C ALA A 73 -11.64 -0.24 7.38
N GLN A 74 -10.60 -0.36 8.20
CA GLN A 74 -9.75 -1.55 8.22
C GLN A 74 -10.52 -2.81 8.64
N ARG A 75 -11.40 -2.72 9.64
CA ARG A 75 -12.26 -3.85 10.05
C ARG A 75 -13.21 -4.27 8.93
N LEU A 76 -13.81 -3.31 8.22
CA LEU A 76 -14.68 -3.61 7.09
C LEU A 76 -13.94 -4.36 5.99
N LEU A 77 -12.74 -3.90 5.61
CA LEU A 77 -11.92 -4.59 4.60
C LEU A 77 -11.54 -6.01 5.02
N ALA A 78 -11.26 -6.23 6.31
CA ALA A 78 -10.98 -7.57 6.84
C ALA A 78 -12.23 -8.47 6.81
N GLN A 79 -13.41 -7.94 7.12
CA GLN A 79 -14.67 -8.68 7.06
C GLN A 79 -15.06 -9.04 5.63
N ASP A 80 -14.90 -8.08 4.71
CA ASP A 80 -15.18 -8.26 3.28
C ASP A 80 -14.14 -9.17 2.59
N SER A 81 -13.06 -9.52 3.31
CA SER A 81 -11.99 -10.41 2.83
C SER A 81 -11.39 -9.94 1.50
N VAL A 82 -11.26 -8.62 1.32
CA VAL A 82 -10.78 -8.01 0.07
C VAL A 82 -9.35 -8.47 -0.26
N HIS A 83 -8.53 -8.61 0.77
CA HIS A 83 -7.16 -9.13 0.69
C HIS A 83 -6.87 -10.12 1.81
N ALA A 84 -5.98 -11.07 1.53
CA ALA A 84 -5.27 -11.82 2.55
C ALA A 84 -4.02 -11.01 2.98
N PHE A 85 -4.13 -10.23 4.06
CA PHE A 85 -3.00 -9.49 4.62
C PHE A 85 -2.01 -10.46 5.27
N LEU A 86 -0.79 -10.53 4.73
CA LEU A 86 0.19 -11.53 5.16
C LEU A 86 1.06 -11.02 6.32
N TYR A 87 1.79 -9.93 6.11
CA TYR A 87 2.69 -9.34 7.10
C TYR A 87 3.14 -7.93 6.66
N SER A 88 3.76 -7.18 7.56
CA SER A 88 4.49 -5.94 7.23
C SER A 88 5.95 -6.28 6.93
N ASN A 89 6.38 -6.02 5.69
CA ASN A 89 7.76 -6.26 5.26
C ASN A 89 8.77 -5.48 6.11
N GLN A 90 9.87 -6.14 6.49
CA GLN A 90 11.04 -5.45 7.04
C GLN A 90 11.95 -5.01 5.91
N TRP A 91 12.39 -3.75 5.95
CA TRP A 91 13.34 -3.23 4.98
C TRP A 91 14.77 -3.43 5.47
N ILE A 92 15.46 -4.44 4.93
CA ILE A 92 16.85 -4.72 5.28
C ILE A 92 17.75 -3.99 4.28
N THR A 93 18.56 -3.06 4.80
CA THR A 93 19.53 -2.30 3.99
C THR A 93 20.95 -2.81 4.25
N VAL A 94 21.66 -3.17 3.18
CA VAL A 94 23.10 -3.45 3.21
C VAL A 94 23.81 -2.36 2.43
N ALA A 95 24.74 -1.68 3.08
CA ALA A 95 25.44 -0.54 2.50
C ALA A 95 26.94 -0.58 2.78
N ASN A 96 27.71 0.07 1.91
CA ASN A 96 29.15 0.24 2.12
C ASN A 96 29.42 1.11 3.35
N LYS A 97 30.40 0.73 4.19
CA LYS A 97 30.76 1.46 5.42
C LYS A 97 31.17 2.92 5.21
N ASN A 98 31.66 3.25 4.01
CA ASN A 98 32.09 4.59 3.62
C ASN A 98 30.95 5.45 3.07
N LEU A 99 29.76 4.88 2.85
CA LEU A 99 28.57 5.63 2.43
C LEU A 99 27.91 6.27 3.66
N LYS A 100 27.69 7.58 3.60
CA LYS A 100 27.03 8.37 4.64
C LYS A 100 25.67 8.88 4.14
N GLY A 101 24.80 9.26 5.09
CA GLY A 101 23.50 9.87 4.78
C GLY A 101 22.32 8.92 4.66
N LEU A 102 22.56 7.60 4.68
CA LEU A 102 21.47 6.61 4.66
C LEU A 102 20.59 6.73 5.90
N TRP A 103 19.27 6.67 5.68
CA TRP A 103 18.31 6.58 6.76
C TRP A 103 18.45 5.26 7.51
N LYS A 104 18.42 5.35 8.84
CA LYS A 104 18.32 4.19 9.70
C LYS A 104 16.93 3.55 9.60
N ASP A 105 15.89 4.38 9.60
CA ASP A 105 14.49 3.99 9.53
C ASP A 105 13.87 4.75 8.35
N MET A 106 13.36 4.03 7.33
CA MET A 106 12.80 4.66 6.14
C MET A 106 11.31 5.01 6.37
N PRO A 107 10.93 6.30 6.44
CA PRO A 107 9.54 6.69 6.70
C PRO A 107 8.63 6.51 5.46
N VAL A 108 9.23 6.41 4.28
CA VAL A 108 8.57 6.27 2.97
C VAL A 108 9.45 5.43 2.05
N PHE A 109 8.85 4.75 1.08
CA PHE A 109 9.57 3.89 0.15
C PHE A 109 10.24 4.68 -0.98
N VAL A 110 11.41 5.26 -0.68
CA VAL A 110 12.21 6.09 -1.61
C VAL A 110 13.68 6.01 -1.26
N ASN A 111 14.54 6.07 -2.28
CA ASN A 111 15.97 6.29 -2.11
C ASN A 111 16.29 7.79 -2.26
N ASP A 112 16.43 8.50 -1.15
CA ASP A 112 16.87 9.89 -1.18
C ASP A 112 18.40 9.95 -1.40
N ILE A 113 18.80 10.26 -2.63
CA ILE A 113 20.22 10.36 -3.01
C ILE A 113 20.82 11.70 -2.57
N SER A 114 20.00 12.73 -2.33
CA SER A 114 20.48 14.08 -2.03
C SER A 114 21.23 14.19 -0.70
N SER A 115 20.91 13.31 0.25
CA SER A 115 21.57 13.20 1.55
C SER A 115 22.82 12.32 1.51
N LEU A 116 23.07 11.59 0.43
CA LEU A 116 24.16 10.61 0.35
C LEU A 116 25.49 11.25 -0.02
N SER A 117 26.56 10.79 0.64
CA SER A 117 27.94 11.20 0.33
C SER A 117 28.95 10.10 0.68
N TRP A 118 30.11 10.14 0.04
CA TRP A 118 31.23 9.27 0.35
C TRP A 118 32.20 9.97 1.33
N SER A 119 32.66 9.23 2.34
CA SER A 119 33.77 9.63 3.21
C SER A 119 35.11 9.13 2.70
#